data_AF-A0A1M5BJ70-F1
#
_entry.id   AF-A0A1M5BJ70-F1
#
_cell.length_a   1.000
_cell.length_b   1.000
_cell.length_c   1.000
_cell.angle_alpha   90.00
_cell.angle_beta   90.00
_cell.angle_gamma   90.00
#
_symmetry.space_group_name_H-M   'P 1'
#
loop_
_entity.id
_entity.type
_entity.pdbx_description
1 polymer ?
#
loop_
_entity_poly.entity_id
_entity_poly.type
_entity_poly.pdbx_seq_one_letter_code
_entity_poly.pdbx_strand_id
1 'polypeptide(L)'
;MRPAASAQPHLQPASTRLSRLAGLVFAGLCAAAAAATLAQAGLNTGFDPWDAAAVALIALTTAWLAWGAAQAFIGVPPLGPLPKVDLPDGPFPATVILVPICNENPVEVCARVAAMRQSMRDAGVPADFAILSDTSDPLALKAEQTALSSLFSEREGPNRVYYRARTDHHGRKAGNVEDFIRTSGGAYIYAVMLDADSLMEGATIHHLVARMEADPGIGLLQTLPRIVGATTLFGRAMQFSASFHSAVFARGLARMQGPAGPFWGHNAITRVRAVAQCCALPELSGPPPFGGTILSHDYVEAALLVRGGWRVEMDPRIGGSFEEGPENLLAFARRDRRWCQGNLQHIRLLGAPGLRGWSRFVFVQGILSYLVSVAWGAFLIVSLLATATAGAPNYFPDAYQLFPVFPDDKTTQIVALACGVGGLLLLPKIAILLESIATNRSAAFGGRRRSALSVLSETLLTALIAPLMLMYQTRAVAEVVSGRDGGWPATARGEGRLSLADGWRAGRWIVLIGLATSAFVFFAAPDLVLWLLPVTVPMILAPLLIATTSWSGGGWLFAVPEDTALSPVIAGYRRRLDIDRPAEGVAHGAIARSA
;
A
#
# COMPACT_ATOMS: atom_id res chain seq x y z
N MET A 1 -38.77 8.60 7.24
CA MET A 1 -37.66 8.29 6.32
C MET A 1 -37.22 9.59 5.67
N ARG A 2 -36.10 10.19 6.10
CA ARG A 2 -35.47 11.26 5.31
C ARG A 2 -34.98 10.62 4.01
N PRO A 3 -35.17 11.25 2.83
CA PRO A 3 -34.60 10.73 1.59
C PRO A 3 -33.09 10.60 1.79
N ALA A 4 -32.53 9.44 1.46
CA ALA A 4 -31.08 9.23 1.49
C ALA A 4 -30.44 10.39 0.73
N ALA A 5 -29.51 11.12 1.37
CA ALA A 5 -28.69 12.11 0.69
C ALA A 5 -28.22 11.48 -0.63
N SER A 6 -28.46 12.17 -1.75
CA SER A 6 -28.28 11.60 -3.09
C SER A 6 -26.93 10.90 -3.18
N ALA A 7 -26.93 9.57 -3.15
CA ALA A 7 -25.72 8.78 -3.13
C ALA A 7 -24.86 9.21 -4.31
N GLN A 8 -23.59 9.52 -4.05
CA GLN A 8 -22.73 10.11 -5.07
C GLN A 8 -22.73 9.22 -6.33
N PRO A 9 -22.65 9.80 -7.55
CA PRO A 9 -22.86 9.02 -8.78
C PRO A 9 -21.98 7.76 -8.92
N HIS A 10 -20.75 7.80 -8.39
CA HIS A 10 -19.82 6.67 -8.43
C HIS A 10 -20.12 5.57 -7.40
N LEU A 11 -20.94 5.87 -6.39
CA LEU A 11 -21.40 4.94 -5.37
C LEU A 11 -22.70 4.23 -5.79
N GLN A 12 -23.31 4.65 -6.90
CA GLN A 12 -24.51 4.00 -7.42
C GLN A 12 -24.18 2.57 -7.89
N PRO A 13 -24.99 1.56 -7.52
CA PRO A 13 -24.71 0.15 -7.82
C PRO A 13 -24.52 -0.16 -9.32
N ALA A 14 -25.17 0.59 -10.22
CA ALA A 14 -25.01 0.41 -11.67
C ALA A 14 -23.63 0.90 -12.15
N SER A 15 -23.23 2.11 -11.73
CA SER A 15 -21.93 2.72 -12.08
C SER A 15 -20.75 1.89 -11.55
N THR A 16 -20.86 1.43 -10.29
CA THR A 16 -19.86 0.54 -9.69
C THR A 16 -19.75 -0.78 -10.47
N ARG A 17 -20.89 -1.43 -10.79
CA ARG A 17 -20.88 -2.69 -11.56
C ARG A 17 -20.28 -2.51 -12.95
N LEU A 18 -20.58 -1.41 -13.64
CA LEU A 18 -20.01 -1.09 -14.94
C LEU A 18 -18.48 -0.92 -14.84
N SER A 19 -18.00 -0.19 -13.82
CA SER A 19 -16.56 0.01 -13.60
C SER A 19 -15.84 -1.32 -13.34
N ARG A 20 -16.44 -2.20 -12.54
CA ARG A 20 -15.91 -3.55 -12.28
C ARG A 20 -15.86 -4.39 -13.56
N LEU A 21 -16.96 -4.42 -14.31
CA LEU A 21 -17.05 -5.19 -15.55
C LEU A 21 -16.02 -4.69 -16.57
N ALA A 22 -15.91 -3.38 -16.75
CA ALA A 22 -14.93 -2.77 -17.64
C ALA A 22 -13.49 -3.16 -17.25
N GLY A 23 -13.15 -3.08 -15.95
CA GLY A 23 -11.83 -3.48 -15.46
C GLY A 23 -11.53 -4.97 -15.65
N LEU A 24 -12.49 -5.84 -15.33
CA LEU A 24 -12.34 -7.29 -15.50
C LEU A 24 -12.24 -7.70 -16.98
N VAL A 25 -13.06 -7.11 -17.84
CA VAL A 25 -13.03 -7.36 -19.29
C VAL A 25 -11.71 -6.87 -19.88
N PHE A 26 -11.27 -5.67 -19.54
CA PHE A 26 -9.97 -5.15 -20.00
C PHE A 26 -8.81 -6.07 -19.58
N ALA A 27 -8.76 -6.45 -18.30
CA ALA A 27 -7.73 -7.36 -17.78
C ALA A 27 -7.77 -8.73 -18.47
N GLY A 28 -8.96 -9.29 -18.66
CA GLY A 28 -9.16 -10.57 -19.34
C GLY A 28 -8.75 -10.53 -20.82
N LEU A 29 -9.08 -9.46 -21.54
CA LEU A 29 -8.69 -9.28 -22.94
C LEU A 29 -7.17 -9.13 -23.10
N CYS A 30 -6.52 -8.33 -22.26
CA CYS A 30 -5.06 -8.19 -22.27
C CYS A 30 -4.36 -9.52 -21.95
N ALA A 31 -4.86 -10.25 -20.94
CA ALA A 31 -4.34 -11.56 -20.58
C ALA A 31 -4.50 -12.59 -21.70
N ALA A 32 -5.69 -12.64 -22.33
CA ALA A 32 -5.95 -13.52 -23.46
C ALA A 32 -5.08 -13.17 -24.67
N ALA A 33 -4.88 -11.88 -24.97
CA ALA A 33 -4.01 -11.43 -26.05
C ALA A 33 -2.54 -11.83 -25.80
N ALA A 34 -2.03 -11.63 -24.59
CA ALA A 34 -0.67 -12.03 -24.24
C ALA A 34 -0.50 -13.56 -24.29
N ALA A 35 -1.46 -14.31 -23.73
CA ALA A 35 -1.47 -15.77 -23.77
C ALA A 35 -1.49 -16.29 -25.22
N ALA A 36 -2.37 -15.76 -26.06
CA ALA A 36 -2.46 -16.15 -27.47
C ALA A 36 -1.19 -15.81 -28.25
N THR A 37 -0.61 -14.63 -28.02
CA THR A 37 0.64 -14.19 -28.68
C THR A 37 1.79 -15.13 -28.32
N LEU A 38 1.92 -15.50 -27.04
CA LEU A 38 2.96 -16.43 -26.61
C LEU A 38 2.70 -17.87 -27.07
N ALA A 39 1.44 -18.32 -27.04
CA ALA A 39 1.07 -19.65 -27.50
C ALA A 39 1.34 -19.84 -29.01
N GLN A 40 1.08 -18.81 -29.83
CA GLN A 40 1.46 -18.81 -31.24
C GLN A 40 2.97 -18.95 -31.44
N ALA A 41 3.77 -18.26 -30.61
CA ALA A 41 5.22 -18.39 -30.67
C ALA A 41 5.73 -19.80 -30.31
N GLY A 42 5.03 -20.52 -29.42
CA GLY A 42 5.34 -21.91 -29.08
C GLY A 42 4.87 -22.90 -30.16
N LEU A 43 3.63 -22.77 -30.63
CA LEU A 43 3.05 -23.64 -31.67
C LEU A 43 3.89 -23.68 -32.96
N ASN A 44 4.52 -22.56 -33.33
CA ASN A 44 5.38 -22.47 -34.52
C ASN A 44 6.68 -23.31 -34.42
N THR A 45 7.06 -23.75 -33.22
CA THR A 45 8.29 -24.53 -32.98
C THR A 45 8.03 -25.93 -32.38
N GLY A 46 6.76 -26.30 -32.22
CA GLY A 46 6.33 -27.43 -31.39
C GLY A 46 5.99 -26.96 -29.97
N PHE A 47 4.85 -27.40 -29.44
CA PHE A 47 4.31 -26.93 -28.16
C PHE A 47 4.61 -27.90 -27.04
N ASP A 48 5.54 -27.53 -26.17
CA ASP A 48 5.99 -28.37 -25.07
C ASP A 48 5.32 -27.99 -23.72
N PRO A 49 5.52 -28.75 -22.63
CA PRO A 49 4.99 -28.40 -21.32
C PRO A 49 5.52 -27.07 -20.76
N TRP A 50 6.71 -26.63 -21.17
CA TRP A 50 7.28 -25.34 -20.76
C TRP A 50 6.55 -24.19 -21.43
N ASP A 51 6.18 -24.32 -22.71
CA ASP A 51 5.35 -23.34 -23.42
C ASP A 51 3.98 -23.21 -22.75
N ALA A 52 3.34 -24.33 -22.39
CA ALA A 52 2.07 -24.32 -21.68
C ALA A 52 2.16 -23.58 -20.33
N ALA A 53 3.23 -23.84 -19.57
CA ALA A 53 3.49 -23.15 -18.31
C ALA A 53 3.78 -21.65 -18.52
N ALA A 54 4.58 -21.29 -19.52
CA ALA A 54 4.89 -19.90 -19.85
C ALA A 54 3.62 -19.13 -20.25
N VAL A 55 2.74 -19.73 -21.07
CA VAL A 55 1.44 -19.18 -21.47
C VAL A 55 0.54 -18.94 -20.26
N ALA A 56 0.44 -19.89 -19.34
CA ALA A 56 -0.35 -19.71 -18.12
C ALA A 56 0.20 -18.59 -17.22
N LEU A 57 1.52 -18.53 -17.04
CA LEU A 57 2.17 -17.52 -16.20
C LEU A 57 2.10 -16.11 -16.81
N ILE A 58 2.29 -15.97 -18.13
CA ILE A 58 2.14 -14.67 -18.79
C ILE A 58 0.69 -14.19 -18.76
N ALA A 59 -0.28 -15.09 -18.90
CA ALA A 59 -1.70 -14.75 -18.79
C ALA A 59 -2.02 -14.20 -17.40
N LEU A 60 -1.58 -14.89 -16.34
CA LEU A 60 -1.80 -14.48 -14.96
C LEU A 60 -1.13 -13.13 -14.64
N THR A 61 0.15 -12.99 -14.96
CA THR A 61 0.92 -11.77 -14.68
C THR A 61 0.41 -10.58 -15.49
N THR A 62 0.03 -10.79 -16.75
CA THR A 62 -0.57 -9.76 -17.60
C THR A 62 -1.96 -9.37 -17.10
N ALA A 63 -2.79 -10.32 -16.67
CA ALA A 63 -4.10 -10.03 -16.08
C ALA A 63 -3.97 -9.11 -14.85
N TRP A 64 -3.02 -9.40 -13.97
CA TRP A 64 -2.74 -8.57 -12.79
C TRP A 64 -2.28 -7.16 -13.17
N LEU A 65 -1.32 -7.07 -14.08
CA LEU A 65 -0.80 -5.79 -14.55
C LEU A 65 -1.90 -4.95 -15.23
N ALA A 66 -2.69 -5.59 -16.10
CA ALA A 66 -3.80 -4.96 -16.80
C ALA A 66 -4.93 -4.55 -15.84
N TRP A 67 -5.17 -5.29 -14.77
CA TRP A 67 -6.08 -4.89 -13.70
C TRP A 67 -5.64 -3.57 -13.05
N GLY A 68 -4.35 -3.45 -12.71
CA GLY A 68 -3.77 -2.19 -12.21
C GLY A 68 -3.92 -1.04 -13.21
N ALA A 69 -3.62 -1.29 -14.49
CA ALA A 69 -3.78 -0.29 -15.54
C ALA A 69 -5.26 0.16 -15.70
N ALA A 70 -6.20 -0.79 -15.69
CA ALA A 70 -7.63 -0.49 -15.72
C ALA A 70 -8.06 0.41 -14.55
N GLN A 71 -7.54 0.13 -13.34
CA GLN A 71 -7.81 0.96 -12.17
C GLN A 71 -7.38 2.40 -12.37
N ALA A 72 -6.19 2.63 -12.91
CA ALA A 72 -5.72 3.97 -13.23
C ALA A 72 -6.58 4.64 -14.31
N PHE A 73 -6.91 3.95 -15.41
CA PHE A 73 -7.74 4.51 -16.49
C PHE A 73 -9.15 4.88 -16.02
N ILE A 74 -9.80 4.00 -15.25
CA ILE A 74 -11.09 4.29 -14.60
C ILE A 74 -10.94 5.47 -13.63
N GLY A 75 -9.76 5.65 -13.04
CA GLY A 75 -9.42 6.75 -12.16
C GLY A 75 -9.13 8.09 -12.85
N VAL A 76 -8.76 8.11 -14.14
CA VAL A 76 -8.35 9.33 -14.86
C VAL A 76 -9.41 10.43 -14.82
N PRO A 77 -10.71 10.17 -15.10
CA PRO A 77 -11.71 11.20 -14.95
C PRO A 77 -11.76 11.71 -13.50
N PRO A 78 -11.80 13.03 -13.25
CA PRO A 78 -11.93 13.54 -11.89
C PRO A 78 -13.25 13.09 -11.26
N LEU A 79 -13.25 12.96 -9.94
CA LEU A 79 -14.51 12.89 -9.19
C LEU A 79 -15.10 14.30 -9.12
N GLY A 80 -16.42 14.42 -8.94
CA GLY A 80 -17.07 15.70 -8.65
C GLY A 80 -16.49 16.35 -7.37
N PRO A 81 -16.87 17.60 -7.05
CA PRO A 81 -16.39 18.27 -5.85
C PRO A 81 -16.69 17.47 -4.58
N LEU A 82 -15.83 17.61 -3.56
CA LEU A 82 -16.11 17.03 -2.25
C LEU A 82 -17.47 17.57 -1.75
N PRO A 83 -18.40 16.71 -1.31
CA PRO A 83 -19.70 17.16 -0.84
C PRO A 83 -19.53 18.15 0.31
N LYS A 84 -20.19 19.30 0.22
CA LYS A 84 -20.33 20.20 1.37
C LYS A 84 -21.46 19.66 2.23
N VAL A 85 -21.11 19.18 3.42
CA VAL A 85 -22.05 18.60 4.36
C VAL A 85 -21.83 19.28 5.69
N ASP A 86 -22.87 19.96 6.14
CA ASP A 86 -22.87 20.59 7.45
C ASP A 86 -23.37 19.59 8.49
N LEU A 87 -22.92 19.77 9.73
CA LEU A 87 -23.50 19.02 10.84
C LEU A 87 -24.96 19.48 11.05
N PRO A 88 -25.87 18.56 11.38
CA PRO A 88 -27.20 18.93 11.83
C PRO A 88 -27.14 19.86 13.05
N ASP A 89 -28.16 20.71 13.22
CA ASP A 89 -28.29 21.54 14.41
C ASP A 89 -28.31 20.66 15.67
N GLY A 90 -27.43 20.95 16.63
CA GLY A 90 -27.30 20.20 17.87
C GLY A 90 -25.87 20.11 18.40
N PRO A 91 -25.66 19.37 19.51
CA PRO A 91 -24.32 19.13 20.03
C PRO A 91 -23.52 18.25 19.07
N PHE A 92 -22.21 18.49 19.00
CA PHE A 92 -21.30 17.63 18.23
C PHE A 92 -21.37 16.19 18.78
N PRO A 93 -21.58 15.17 17.92
CA PRO A 93 -21.65 13.78 18.37
C PRO A 93 -20.38 13.35 19.11
N ALA A 94 -20.54 12.67 20.26
CA ALA A 94 -19.41 12.18 21.05
C ALA A 94 -18.45 11.38 20.16
N THR A 95 -17.22 11.87 20.02
CA THR A 95 -16.24 11.34 19.07
C THR A 95 -14.90 11.20 19.76
N VAL A 96 -14.22 10.07 19.53
CA VAL A 96 -12.88 9.78 20.04
C VAL A 96 -11.87 9.61 18.91
N ILE A 97 -10.66 10.10 19.12
CA ILE A 97 -9.49 9.87 18.28
C ILE A 97 -8.65 8.78 18.94
N LEU A 98 -8.63 7.59 18.34
CA LEU A 98 -7.85 6.46 18.84
C LEU A 98 -6.44 6.53 18.29
N VAL A 99 -5.45 6.50 19.18
CA VAL A 99 -4.03 6.50 18.85
C VAL A 99 -3.36 5.28 19.50
N PRO A 100 -3.41 4.10 18.85
CA PRO A 100 -2.68 2.93 19.31
C PRO A 100 -1.17 3.13 19.17
N ILE A 101 -0.43 2.82 20.22
CA ILE A 101 1.03 2.89 20.27
C ILE A 101 1.62 1.58 20.80
N CYS A 102 2.79 1.19 20.33
CA CYS A 102 3.61 0.06 20.74
C CYS A 102 5.10 0.39 20.49
N ASN A 103 5.79 0.93 21.49
CA ASN A 103 7.19 1.35 21.43
C ASN A 103 7.53 2.46 20.41
N GLU A 104 6.57 3.29 19.99
CA GLU A 104 6.91 4.50 19.24
C GLU A 104 7.63 5.53 20.10
N ASN A 105 8.35 6.45 19.45
CA ASN A 105 8.97 7.58 20.12
C ASN A 105 7.89 8.44 20.81
N PRO A 106 7.85 8.50 22.15
CA PRO A 106 6.73 9.10 22.85
C PRO A 106 6.75 10.63 22.79
N VAL A 107 7.90 11.26 22.57
CA VAL A 107 8.02 12.71 22.31
C VAL A 107 7.31 13.07 21.01
N GLU A 108 7.52 12.24 20.01
CA GLU A 108 6.91 12.37 18.70
C GLU A 108 5.39 12.16 18.72
N VAL A 109 4.92 11.16 19.46
CA VAL A 109 3.48 10.96 19.70
C VAL A 109 2.88 12.16 20.44
N CYS A 110 3.56 12.65 21.49
CA CYS A 110 3.14 13.82 22.25
C CYS A 110 2.96 15.06 21.35
N ALA A 111 3.97 15.36 20.52
CA ALA A 111 3.95 16.48 19.60
C ALA A 111 2.82 16.37 18.56
N ARG A 112 2.56 15.17 18.02
CA ARG A 112 1.46 14.93 17.06
C ARG A 112 0.10 15.13 17.72
N VAL A 113 -0.14 14.53 18.89
CA VAL A 113 -1.41 14.68 19.62
C VAL A 113 -1.65 16.15 20.00
N ALA A 114 -0.63 16.85 20.49
CA ALA A 114 -0.76 18.27 20.82
C ALA A 114 -1.03 19.15 19.60
N ALA A 115 -0.42 18.86 18.45
CA ALA A 115 -0.68 19.57 17.19
C ALA A 115 -2.12 19.33 16.68
N MET A 116 -2.58 18.08 16.70
CA MET A 116 -3.96 17.74 16.34
C MET A 116 -4.97 18.38 17.30
N ARG A 117 -4.69 18.34 18.62
CA ARG A 117 -5.54 19.00 19.64
C ARG A 117 -5.71 20.49 19.33
N GLN A 118 -4.62 21.19 19.00
CA GLN A 118 -4.71 22.59 18.60
C GLN A 118 -5.55 22.76 17.33
N SER A 119 -5.30 21.96 16.29
CA SER A 119 -6.07 22.04 15.04
C SER A 119 -7.56 21.78 15.25
N MET A 120 -7.93 20.90 16.18
CA MET A 120 -9.31 20.63 16.57
C MET A 120 -9.95 21.79 17.32
N ARG A 121 -9.21 22.43 18.25
CA ARG A 121 -9.66 23.65 18.94
C ARG A 121 -9.93 24.78 17.94
N ASP A 122 -9.01 24.99 17.00
CA ASP A 122 -9.14 26.02 15.95
C ASP A 122 -10.36 25.76 15.04
N ALA A 123 -10.70 24.49 14.82
CA ALA A 123 -11.86 24.07 14.03
C ALA A 123 -13.15 23.90 14.85
N GLY A 124 -13.13 24.17 16.17
CA GLY A 124 -14.29 24.00 17.05
C GLY A 124 -14.78 22.56 17.20
N VAL A 125 -13.89 21.56 17.09
CA VAL A 125 -14.22 20.13 17.16
C VAL A 125 -13.97 19.59 18.58
N PRO A 126 -15.01 19.28 19.37
CA PRO A 126 -14.86 18.84 20.76
C PRO A 126 -14.72 17.31 20.88
N ALA A 127 -13.81 16.70 20.13
CA ALA A 127 -13.55 15.27 20.19
C ALA A 127 -12.35 14.95 21.09
N ASP A 128 -12.46 13.87 21.88
CA ASP A 128 -11.43 13.44 22.83
C ASP A 128 -10.40 12.53 22.17
N PHE A 129 -9.23 12.33 22.79
CA PHE A 129 -8.26 11.34 22.37
C PHE A 129 -8.18 10.19 23.36
N ALA A 130 -7.93 8.99 22.86
CA ALA A 130 -7.52 7.85 23.66
C ALA A 130 -6.21 7.27 23.08
N ILE A 131 -5.12 7.44 23.83
CA ILE A 131 -3.83 6.83 23.56
C ILE A 131 -3.85 5.42 24.14
N LEU A 132 -3.74 4.42 23.26
CA LEU A 132 -3.87 3.01 23.61
C LEU A 132 -2.50 2.34 23.51
N SER A 133 -1.80 2.21 24.64
CA SER A 133 -0.46 1.64 24.68
C SER A 133 -0.47 0.11 24.78
N ASP A 134 0.28 -0.51 23.88
CA ASP A 134 0.64 -1.93 23.83
C ASP A 134 2.13 -2.13 24.14
N THR A 135 2.81 -1.09 24.65
CA THR A 135 4.22 -1.13 25.07
C THR A 135 4.37 -2.05 26.29
N SER A 136 5.18 -3.10 26.16
CA SER A 136 5.38 -4.11 27.21
C SER A 136 6.65 -3.92 28.04
N ASP A 137 7.66 -3.23 27.51
CA ASP A 137 8.92 -2.99 28.24
C ASP A 137 8.70 -1.95 29.36
N PRO A 138 8.99 -2.27 30.64
CA PRO A 138 8.74 -1.36 31.75
C PRO A 138 9.50 -0.03 31.66
N LEU A 139 10.72 -0.02 31.10
CA LEU A 139 11.51 1.19 30.95
C LEU A 139 10.94 2.09 29.83
N ALA A 140 10.59 1.50 28.69
CA ALA A 140 9.91 2.18 27.61
C ALA A 140 8.57 2.76 28.07
N LEU A 141 7.79 2.01 28.87
CA LEU A 141 6.51 2.47 29.40
C LEU A 141 6.67 3.68 30.33
N LYS A 142 7.70 3.69 31.18
CA LYS A 142 8.00 4.84 32.05
C LYS A 142 8.41 6.07 31.24
N ALA A 143 9.24 5.89 30.20
CA ALA A 143 9.63 6.97 29.30
C ALA A 143 8.40 7.52 28.54
N GLU A 144 7.52 6.64 28.10
CA GLU A 144 6.25 6.96 27.43
C GLU A 144 5.34 7.80 28.33
N GLN A 145 5.07 7.34 29.55
CA GLN A 145 4.25 8.08 30.52
C GLN A 145 4.84 9.45 30.86
N THR A 146 6.17 9.52 31.00
CA THR A 146 6.87 10.78 31.29
C THR A 146 6.70 11.78 30.15
N ALA A 147 6.95 11.36 28.91
CA ALA A 147 6.86 12.24 27.73
C ALA A 147 5.42 12.66 27.41
N LEU A 148 4.42 11.79 27.68
CA LEU A 148 3.01 12.11 27.46
C LEU A 148 2.38 12.93 28.60
N SER A 149 3.06 13.07 29.74
CA SER A 149 2.50 13.69 30.96
C SER A 149 1.92 15.10 30.75
N SER A 150 2.55 15.89 29.87
CA SER A 150 2.11 17.26 29.54
C SER A 150 0.71 17.28 28.91
N LEU A 151 0.31 16.23 28.17
CA LEU A 151 -0.99 16.12 27.54
C LEU A 151 -2.14 16.02 28.55
N PHE A 152 -1.88 15.54 29.77
CA PHE A 152 -2.90 15.25 30.78
C PHE A 152 -3.13 16.40 31.78
N SER A 153 -2.38 17.50 31.65
CA SER A 153 -2.51 18.68 32.51
C SER A 153 -3.85 19.40 32.35
N GLU A 154 -4.42 19.39 31.15
CA GLU A 154 -5.73 19.97 30.81
C GLU A 154 -6.86 18.96 31.09
N ARG A 155 -7.37 18.95 32.33
CA ARG A 155 -8.44 18.01 32.75
C ARG A 155 -9.86 18.49 32.45
N GLU A 156 -10.01 19.79 32.21
CA GLU A 156 -11.31 20.44 31.97
C GLU A 156 -11.35 21.05 30.57
N GLY A 157 -12.55 21.06 29.97
CA GLY A 157 -12.77 21.53 28.60
C GLY A 157 -12.82 20.40 27.54
N PRO A 158 -12.99 20.79 26.26
CA PRO A 158 -13.02 19.86 25.13
C PRO A 158 -11.62 19.30 24.82
N ASN A 159 -11.58 18.21 24.06
CA ASN A 159 -10.34 17.56 23.60
C ASN A 159 -9.50 16.95 24.72
N ARG A 160 -10.16 16.23 25.64
CA ARG A 160 -9.50 15.51 26.72
C ARG A 160 -8.65 14.39 26.16
N VAL A 161 -7.58 14.04 26.86
CA VAL A 161 -6.69 12.95 26.44
C VAL A 161 -6.61 11.91 27.52
N TYR A 162 -7.08 10.72 27.16
CA TYR A 162 -7.03 9.53 27.97
C TYR A 162 -5.83 8.70 27.55
N TYR A 163 -5.20 8.05 28.51
CA TYR A 163 -4.10 7.14 28.29
C TYR A 163 -4.40 5.82 28.99
N ARG A 164 -4.18 4.72 28.29
CA ARG A 164 -4.31 3.37 28.82
C ARG A 164 -3.15 2.53 28.34
N ALA A 165 -2.40 1.94 29.27
CA ALA A 165 -1.53 0.81 29.00
C ALA A 165 -2.23 -0.47 29.45
N ARG A 166 -2.35 -1.45 28.55
CA ARG A 166 -2.96 -2.75 28.88
C ARG A 166 -1.91 -3.77 29.28
N THR A 167 -2.30 -4.74 30.10
CA THR A 167 -1.44 -5.85 30.54
C THR A 167 -1.56 -7.09 29.67
N ASP A 168 -2.67 -7.23 28.94
CA ASP A 168 -2.89 -8.30 27.97
C ASP A 168 -2.67 -7.76 26.55
N HIS A 169 -1.64 -8.29 25.88
CA HIS A 169 -1.22 -7.88 24.54
C HIS A 169 -1.88 -8.71 23.42
N HIS A 170 -2.93 -9.48 23.75
CA HIS A 170 -3.70 -10.25 22.79
C HIS A 170 -4.19 -9.38 21.61
N GLY A 171 -4.12 -9.93 20.40
CA GLY A 171 -4.62 -9.28 19.19
C GLY A 171 -3.83 -8.04 18.72
N ARG A 172 -2.74 -7.65 19.41
CA ARG A 172 -1.91 -6.47 19.09
C ARG A 172 -2.77 -5.21 18.89
N LYS A 173 -2.49 -4.40 17.85
CA LYS A 173 -3.29 -3.20 17.51
C LYS A 173 -4.79 -3.47 17.47
N ALA A 174 -5.23 -4.54 16.81
CA ALA A 174 -6.65 -4.87 16.67
C ALA A 174 -7.27 -5.20 18.02
N GLY A 175 -6.60 -6.04 18.82
CA GLY A 175 -7.04 -6.36 20.19
C GLY A 175 -7.02 -5.16 21.13
N ASN A 176 -6.08 -4.22 20.95
CA ASN A 176 -6.00 -3.00 21.75
C ASN A 176 -7.19 -2.08 21.48
N VAL A 177 -7.58 -1.95 20.20
CA VAL A 177 -8.81 -1.25 19.79
C VAL A 177 -10.04 -2.01 20.28
N GLU A 178 -10.10 -3.33 20.13
CA GLU A 178 -11.22 -4.16 20.62
C GLU A 178 -11.45 -3.97 22.11
N ASP A 179 -10.40 -4.02 22.93
CA ASP A 179 -10.49 -3.80 24.38
C ASP A 179 -11.05 -2.41 24.70
N PHE A 180 -10.62 -1.37 23.96
CA PHE A 180 -11.19 -0.03 24.11
C PHE A 180 -12.68 0.00 23.76
N ILE A 181 -13.08 -0.60 22.64
CA ILE A 181 -14.49 -0.65 22.23
C ILE A 181 -15.34 -1.37 23.29
N ARG A 182 -14.84 -2.47 23.87
CA ARG A 182 -15.54 -3.26 24.91
C ARG A 182 -15.70 -2.52 26.23
N THR A 183 -14.67 -1.81 26.67
CA THR A 183 -14.63 -1.22 28.02
C THR A 183 -15.11 0.23 28.05
N SER A 184 -14.84 0.99 26.98
CA SER A 184 -15.00 2.45 26.96
C SER A 184 -15.75 2.96 25.72
N GLY A 185 -15.90 2.13 24.67
CA GLY A 185 -16.51 2.53 23.40
C GLY A 185 -17.95 3.03 23.54
N GLY A 186 -18.72 2.56 24.54
CA GLY A 186 -20.09 2.99 24.78
C GLY A 186 -20.27 4.49 25.07
N ALA A 187 -19.18 5.21 25.42
CA ALA A 187 -19.20 6.66 25.62
C ALA A 187 -19.18 7.47 24.30
N TYR A 188 -18.89 6.84 23.16
CA TYR A 188 -18.67 7.52 21.88
C TYR A 188 -19.57 6.96 20.77
N ILE A 189 -20.01 7.85 19.89
CA ILE A 189 -20.74 7.52 18.66
C ILE A 189 -19.77 7.16 17.54
N TYR A 190 -18.69 7.93 17.43
CA TYR A 190 -17.68 7.79 16.38
C TYR A 190 -16.28 7.61 16.96
N ALA A 191 -15.46 6.83 16.25
CA ALA A 191 -14.05 6.68 16.53
C ALA A 191 -13.24 6.95 15.25
N VAL A 192 -12.34 7.93 15.29
CA VAL A 192 -11.32 8.13 14.26
C VAL A 192 -10.12 7.27 14.63
N MET A 193 -9.79 6.29 13.79
CA MET A 193 -8.67 5.38 14.01
C MET A 193 -7.43 5.96 13.33
N LEU A 194 -6.35 6.18 14.07
CA LEU A 194 -5.07 6.69 13.57
C LEU A 194 -3.94 5.69 13.84
N ASP A 195 -2.86 5.78 13.08
CA ASP A 195 -1.56 5.23 13.47
C ASP A 195 -0.78 6.29 14.27
N ALA A 196 0.21 5.85 15.03
CA ALA A 196 1.04 6.73 15.88
C ALA A 196 1.81 7.82 15.10
N ASP A 197 2.04 7.61 13.80
CA ASP A 197 2.70 8.53 12.86
C ASP A 197 1.70 9.37 12.04
N SER A 198 0.39 9.23 12.29
CA SER A 198 -0.64 9.95 11.57
C SER A 198 -0.87 11.36 12.11
N LEU A 199 -1.24 12.27 11.21
CA LEU A 199 -1.72 13.61 11.53
C LEU A 199 -3.01 13.87 10.77
N MET A 200 -3.99 14.49 11.43
CA MET A 200 -5.25 14.87 10.81
C MET A 200 -5.67 16.27 11.26
N GLU A 201 -6.16 17.07 10.32
CA GLU A 201 -6.68 18.41 10.59
C GLU A 201 -8.04 18.33 11.30
N GLY A 202 -8.30 19.26 12.22
CA GLY A 202 -9.60 19.37 12.89
C GLY A 202 -10.77 19.54 11.91
N ALA A 203 -10.59 20.36 10.87
CA ALA A 203 -11.59 20.54 9.81
C ALA A 203 -11.91 19.25 9.05
N THR A 204 -10.91 18.36 8.86
CA THR A 204 -11.11 17.03 8.27
C THR A 204 -11.91 16.14 9.21
N ILE A 205 -11.59 16.12 10.51
CA ILE A 205 -12.35 15.36 11.51
C ILE A 205 -13.81 15.83 11.55
N HIS A 206 -14.05 17.15 11.55
CA HIS A 206 -15.38 17.72 11.45
C HIS A 206 -16.14 17.21 10.21
N HIS A 207 -15.49 17.29 9.04
CA HIS A 207 -16.09 16.82 7.79
C HIS A 207 -16.43 15.33 7.82
N LEU A 208 -15.54 14.50 8.39
CA LEU A 208 -15.76 13.07 8.56
C LEU A 208 -17.01 12.79 9.41
N VAL A 209 -17.15 13.47 10.55
CA VAL A 209 -18.34 13.34 11.42
C VAL A 209 -19.61 13.81 10.67
N ALA A 210 -19.54 14.95 9.97
CA ALA A 210 -20.67 15.45 9.18
C ALA A 210 -21.14 14.45 8.11
N ARG A 211 -20.20 13.80 7.42
CA ARG A 211 -20.51 12.73 6.46
C ARG A 211 -21.17 11.52 7.11
N MET A 212 -20.73 11.14 8.31
CA MET A 212 -21.31 10.02 9.05
C MET A 212 -22.72 10.33 9.60
N GLU A 213 -23.00 11.58 9.98
CA GLU A 213 -24.31 12.05 10.40
C GLU A 213 -25.30 12.15 9.22
N ALA A 214 -24.84 12.67 8.08
CA ALA A 214 -25.68 12.81 6.90
C ALA A 214 -26.13 11.47 6.29
N ASP A 215 -25.39 10.40 6.54
CA ASP A 215 -25.75 9.07 6.08
C ASP A 215 -25.57 7.99 7.17
N PRO A 216 -26.66 7.63 7.89
CA PRO A 216 -26.64 6.64 8.94
C PRO A 216 -26.23 5.23 8.50
N GLY A 217 -26.18 4.93 7.20
CA GLY A 217 -25.77 3.63 6.66
C GLY A 217 -24.26 3.44 6.53
N ILE A 218 -23.47 4.51 6.69
CA ILE A 218 -22.00 4.42 6.68
C ILE A 218 -21.53 3.87 8.03
N GLY A 219 -20.81 2.76 7.98
CA GLY A 219 -20.12 2.17 9.13
C GLY A 219 -18.66 2.60 9.22
N LEU A 220 -18.02 2.83 8.06
CA LEU A 220 -16.64 3.27 7.95
C LEU A 220 -16.45 4.21 6.75
N LEU A 221 -15.74 5.30 6.96
CA LEU A 221 -15.33 6.24 5.92
C LEU A 221 -13.80 6.44 5.97
N GLN A 222 -13.12 5.94 4.94
CA GLN A 222 -11.67 5.96 4.77
C GLN A 222 -11.24 7.19 3.96
N THR A 223 -10.24 7.91 4.45
CA THR A 223 -9.55 8.97 3.68
C THR A 223 -8.40 8.39 2.87
N LEU A 224 -7.81 9.18 1.97
CA LEU A 224 -6.51 8.87 1.37
C LEU A 224 -5.41 9.62 2.12
N PRO A 225 -4.71 9.00 3.09
CA PRO A 225 -3.62 9.67 3.80
C PRO A 225 -2.52 10.07 2.81
N ARG A 226 -2.00 11.28 2.97
CA ARG A 226 -0.88 11.79 2.18
C ARG A 226 0.42 11.54 2.92
N ILE A 227 1.36 10.88 2.25
CA ILE A 227 2.71 10.69 2.79
C ILE A 227 3.39 12.05 2.91
N VAL A 228 3.98 12.33 4.07
CA VAL A 228 4.73 13.54 4.35
C VAL A 228 6.06 13.23 5.05
N GLY A 229 6.90 14.25 5.19
CA GLY A 229 8.12 14.16 6.00
C GLY A 229 9.30 13.43 5.35
N ALA A 230 9.16 12.90 4.13
CA ALA A 230 10.24 12.14 3.51
C ALA A 230 11.43 13.04 3.13
N THR A 231 12.64 12.52 3.32
CA THR A 231 13.90 13.25 3.13
C THR A 231 14.88 12.55 2.19
N THR A 232 14.77 11.23 2.06
CA THR A 232 15.64 10.39 1.22
C THR A 232 15.18 10.32 -0.23
N LEU A 233 16.05 9.92 -1.16
CA LEU A 233 15.67 9.75 -2.57
C LEU A 233 14.51 8.74 -2.73
N PHE A 234 14.57 7.61 -2.03
CA PHE A 234 13.52 6.60 -2.01
C PHE A 234 12.22 7.15 -1.40
N GLY A 235 12.30 7.73 -0.21
CA GLY A 235 11.14 8.29 0.49
C GLY A 235 10.48 9.40 -0.33
N ARG A 236 11.26 10.31 -0.93
CA ARG A 236 10.74 11.38 -1.80
C ARG A 236 10.07 10.86 -3.05
N ALA A 237 10.65 9.85 -3.70
CA ALA A 237 10.01 9.19 -4.85
C ALA A 237 8.68 8.54 -4.45
N MET A 238 8.63 7.87 -3.30
CA MET A 238 7.40 7.28 -2.76
C MET A 238 6.36 8.35 -2.40
N GLN A 239 6.78 9.43 -1.75
CA GLN A 239 5.93 10.55 -1.37
C GLN A 239 5.29 11.20 -2.61
N PHE A 240 6.09 11.42 -3.66
CA PHE A 240 5.61 11.90 -4.96
C PHE A 240 4.66 10.90 -5.60
N SER A 241 5.01 9.62 -5.68
CA SER A 241 4.18 8.58 -6.29
C SER A 241 2.82 8.46 -5.59
N ALA A 242 2.80 8.47 -4.25
CA ALA A 242 1.58 8.46 -3.45
C ALA A 242 0.71 9.71 -3.67
N SER A 243 1.30 10.91 -3.72
CA SER A 243 0.54 12.15 -3.95
C SER A 243 0.09 12.33 -5.40
N PHE A 244 0.88 11.87 -6.38
CA PHE A 244 0.68 12.16 -7.79
C PHE A 244 -0.09 11.05 -8.52
N HIS A 245 0.35 9.80 -8.36
CA HIS A 245 -0.24 8.63 -9.02
C HIS A 245 -1.35 8.02 -8.17
N SER A 246 -1.11 7.72 -6.88
CA SER A 246 -2.09 7.01 -6.05
C SER A 246 -3.40 7.78 -5.89
N ALA A 247 -3.38 9.11 -5.93
CA ALA A 247 -4.60 9.92 -5.98
C ALA A 247 -5.53 9.53 -7.15
N VAL A 248 -4.98 9.23 -8.33
CA VAL A 248 -5.77 8.81 -9.49
C VAL A 248 -6.21 7.35 -9.36
N PHE A 249 -5.30 6.46 -8.95
CA PHE A 249 -5.65 5.06 -8.66
C PHE A 249 -6.75 4.93 -7.60
N ALA A 250 -6.76 5.82 -6.60
CA ALA A 250 -7.75 5.87 -5.54
C ALA A 250 -9.13 6.29 -6.06
N ARG A 251 -9.21 7.19 -7.06
CA ARG A 251 -10.48 7.50 -7.75
C ARG A 251 -11.03 6.27 -8.48
N GLY A 252 -10.14 5.51 -9.13
CA GLY A 252 -10.50 4.25 -9.80
C GLY A 252 -11.00 3.21 -8.82
N LEU A 253 -10.29 3.06 -7.70
CA LEU A 253 -10.66 2.19 -6.59
C LEU A 253 -12.03 2.57 -6.01
N ALA A 254 -12.27 3.86 -5.73
CA ALA A 254 -13.55 4.38 -5.25
C ALA A 254 -14.73 4.02 -6.17
N ARG A 255 -14.54 4.16 -7.50
CA ARG A 255 -15.55 3.77 -8.50
C ARG A 255 -15.81 2.27 -8.51
N MET A 256 -14.77 1.45 -8.43
CA MET A 256 -14.89 0.00 -8.52
C MET A 256 -15.41 -0.64 -7.24
N GLN A 257 -15.07 -0.13 -6.06
CA GLN A 257 -15.51 -0.73 -4.81
C GLN A 257 -16.92 -0.27 -4.39
N GLY A 258 -17.33 0.94 -4.75
CA GLY A 258 -18.61 1.53 -4.36
C GLY A 258 -18.81 1.42 -2.84
N PRO A 259 -19.92 0.82 -2.36
CA PRO A 259 -20.25 0.74 -0.93
C PRO A 259 -19.49 -0.36 -0.15
N ALA A 260 -18.59 -1.10 -0.80
CA ALA A 260 -17.77 -2.15 -0.21
C ALA A 260 -16.29 -1.78 -0.31
N GLY A 261 -15.96 -0.58 0.19
CA GLY A 261 -14.64 0.02 0.16
C GLY A 261 -13.62 -0.64 1.09
N PRO A 262 -12.40 -0.09 1.11
CA PRO A 262 -11.29 -0.62 1.86
C PRO A 262 -11.28 -0.03 3.27
N PHE A 263 -10.53 -0.69 4.14
CA PHE A 263 -10.03 -0.09 5.36
C PHE A 263 -8.55 -0.43 5.42
N TRP A 264 -7.72 0.58 5.66
CA TRP A 264 -6.26 0.42 5.73
C TRP A 264 -5.73 0.51 7.18
N GLY A 265 -6.63 0.38 8.15
CA GLY A 265 -6.30 0.36 9.57
C GLY A 265 -6.20 1.72 10.24
N HIS A 266 -6.12 2.82 9.48
CA HIS A 266 -5.96 4.18 10.02
C HIS A 266 -6.46 5.27 9.06
N ASN A 267 -6.46 6.51 9.54
CA ASN A 267 -6.95 7.71 8.85
C ASN A 267 -8.38 7.54 8.33
N ALA A 268 -9.21 6.87 9.14
CA ALA A 268 -10.61 6.59 8.84
C ALA A 268 -11.47 6.87 10.08
N ILE A 269 -12.71 7.29 9.83
CA ILE A 269 -13.74 7.36 10.87
C ILE A 269 -14.61 6.11 10.81
N THR A 270 -14.95 5.59 11.98
CA THR A 270 -15.84 4.45 12.14
C THR A 270 -16.99 4.81 13.06
N ARG A 271 -18.12 4.15 12.86
CA ARG A 271 -19.22 4.18 13.81
C ARG A 271 -18.97 3.12 14.87
N VAL A 272 -18.88 3.52 16.14
CA VAL A 272 -18.53 2.61 17.23
C VAL A 272 -19.48 1.42 17.31
N ARG A 273 -20.80 1.65 17.18
CA ARG A 273 -21.79 0.57 17.16
C ARG A 273 -21.56 -0.44 16.03
N ALA A 274 -21.09 0.01 14.86
CA ALA A 274 -20.87 -0.85 13.71
C ALA A 274 -19.67 -1.77 13.96
N VAL A 275 -18.58 -1.20 14.47
CA VAL A 275 -17.38 -1.97 14.88
C VAL A 275 -17.74 -2.97 15.98
N ALA A 276 -18.43 -2.52 17.03
CA ALA A 276 -18.83 -3.39 18.15
C ALA A 276 -19.72 -4.56 17.72
N GLN A 277 -20.60 -4.37 16.74
CA GLN A 277 -21.51 -5.40 16.25
C GLN A 277 -20.86 -6.37 15.25
N CYS A 278 -19.84 -5.95 14.51
CA CYS A 278 -19.35 -6.68 13.34
C CYS A 278 -17.90 -7.15 13.44
N CYS A 279 -17.04 -6.43 14.15
CA CYS A 279 -15.58 -6.53 14.03
C CYS A 279 -14.91 -7.27 15.20
N ALA A 280 -15.60 -8.17 15.88
CA ALA A 280 -14.94 -9.12 16.78
C ALA A 280 -14.15 -10.14 15.93
N LEU A 281 -12.82 -10.00 15.92
CA LEU A 281 -11.95 -10.80 15.05
C LEU A 281 -11.62 -12.15 15.72
N PRO A 282 -11.95 -13.29 15.09
CA PRO A 282 -11.58 -14.58 15.63
C PRO A 282 -10.09 -14.87 15.40
N GLU A 283 -9.52 -15.74 16.22
CA GLU A 283 -8.26 -16.39 15.89
C GLU A 283 -8.50 -17.50 14.86
N LEU A 284 -7.60 -17.59 13.88
CA LEU A 284 -7.62 -18.66 12.90
C LEU A 284 -7.04 -19.93 13.52
N SER A 285 -7.72 -21.06 13.30
CA SER A 285 -7.23 -22.34 13.80
C SER A 285 -5.91 -22.77 13.14
N GLY A 286 -5.08 -23.46 13.92
CA GLY A 286 -3.76 -23.96 13.50
C GLY A 286 -2.60 -23.04 13.91
N PRO A 287 -1.35 -23.45 13.65
CA PRO A 287 -0.17 -22.65 13.96
C PRO A 287 0.01 -21.48 12.96
N PRO A 288 0.68 -20.38 13.38
CA PRO A 288 1.21 -19.39 12.44
C PRO A 288 2.10 -20.04 11.37
N PRO A 289 2.22 -19.48 10.15
CA PRO A 289 1.78 -18.14 9.74
C PRO A 289 0.34 -18.06 9.18
N PHE A 290 -0.34 -19.19 8.97
CA PHE A 290 -1.72 -19.23 8.44
C PHE A 290 -2.80 -19.30 9.52
N GLY A 291 -2.46 -19.79 10.73
CA GLY A 291 -3.30 -19.72 11.92
C GLY A 291 -2.96 -18.52 12.83
N GLY A 292 -3.59 -18.47 14.00
CA GLY A 292 -3.39 -17.42 15.01
C GLY A 292 -4.14 -16.12 14.71
N THR A 293 -3.66 -15.02 15.31
CA THR A 293 -4.23 -13.67 15.13
C THR A 293 -4.16 -13.23 13.66
N ILE A 294 -5.22 -12.58 13.19
CA ILE A 294 -5.28 -11.99 11.85
C ILE A 294 -4.38 -10.75 11.80
N LEU A 295 -3.32 -10.78 10.98
CA LEU A 295 -2.36 -9.67 10.91
C LEU A 295 -2.95 -8.47 10.15
N SER A 296 -3.39 -8.68 8.92
CA SER A 296 -4.08 -7.69 8.07
C SER A 296 -5.57 -7.66 8.42
N HIS A 297 -5.85 -7.30 9.67
CA HIS A 297 -7.19 -7.25 10.27
C HIS A 297 -8.10 -6.23 9.59
N ASP A 298 -7.55 -5.10 9.19
CA ASP A 298 -8.21 -3.98 8.53
C ASP A 298 -9.10 -4.39 7.34
N TYR A 299 -8.56 -5.16 6.39
CA TYR A 299 -9.35 -5.68 5.26
C TYR A 299 -10.48 -6.62 5.72
N VAL A 300 -10.25 -7.37 6.79
CA VAL A 300 -11.25 -8.30 7.35
C VAL A 300 -12.36 -7.52 8.03
N GLU A 301 -12.04 -6.49 8.82
CA GLU A 301 -13.03 -5.61 9.45
C GLU A 301 -13.89 -4.88 8.42
N ALA A 302 -13.31 -4.38 7.33
CA ALA A 302 -14.08 -3.83 6.22
C ALA A 302 -15.07 -4.86 5.63
N ALA A 303 -14.60 -6.09 5.40
CA ALA A 303 -15.45 -7.17 4.90
C ALA A 303 -16.56 -7.56 5.88
N LEU A 304 -16.28 -7.55 7.19
CA LEU A 304 -17.23 -7.84 8.25
C LEU A 304 -18.29 -6.75 8.41
N LEU A 305 -17.91 -5.47 8.30
CA LEU A 305 -18.85 -4.35 8.26
C LEU A 305 -19.81 -4.46 7.08
N VAL A 306 -19.27 -4.74 5.89
CA VAL A 306 -20.07 -4.94 4.66
C VAL A 306 -21.00 -6.15 4.80
N ARG A 307 -20.54 -7.23 5.44
CA ARG A 307 -21.38 -8.39 5.79
C ARG A 307 -22.49 -8.01 6.76
N GLY A 308 -22.20 -7.16 7.75
CA GLY A 308 -23.16 -6.63 8.71
C GLY A 308 -24.17 -5.62 8.16
N GLY A 309 -24.13 -5.35 6.84
CA GLY A 309 -25.07 -4.44 6.18
C GLY A 309 -24.63 -2.97 6.17
N TRP A 310 -23.48 -2.66 6.76
CA TRP A 310 -22.90 -1.31 6.71
C TRP A 310 -22.28 -1.03 5.35
N ARG A 311 -22.27 0.24 4.95
CA ARG A 311 -21.42 0.69 3.85
C ARG A 311 -20.05 1.06 4.38
N VAL A 312 -19.04 0.65 3.62
CA VAL A 312 -17.66 1.07 3.78
C VAL A 312 -17.32 1.93 2.58
N GLU A 313 -17.03 3.21 2.82
CA GLU A 313 -16.71 4.17 1.77
C GLU A 313 -15.26 4.62 1.89
N MET A 314 -14.66 4.94 0.74
CA MET A 314 -13.39 5.64 0.68
C MET A 314 -13.53 6.80 -0.28
N ASP A 315 -13.17 8.00 0.19
CA ASP A 315 -13.32 9.25 -0.55
C ASP A 315 -11.95 9.91 -0.70
N PRO A 316 -11.27 9.77 -1.86
CA PRO A 316 -9.91 10.27 -2.05
C PRO A 316 -9.81 11.80 -2.10
N ARG A 317 -10.94 12.51 -2.08
CA ARG A 317 -10.97 13.98 -2.06
C ARG A 317 -10.84 14.56 -0.67
N ILE A 318 -11.02 13.74 0.37
CA ILE A 318 -10.87 14.19 1.76
C ILE A 318 -9.38 14.41 2.04
N GLY A 319 -8.96 15.67 2.08
CA GLY A 319 -7.60 16.10 2.42
C GLY A 319 -7.38 16.24 3.93
N GLY A 320 -6.31 16.95 4.32
CA GLY A 320 -5.99 17.21 5.73
C GLY A 320 -5.74 15.92 6.55
N SER A 321 -5.26 14.87 5.89
CA SER A 321 -5.03 13.53 6.44
C SER A 321 -3.65 13.08 5.97
N PHE A 322 -2.75 12.83 6.90
CA PHE A 322 -1.32 12.64 6.64
C PHE A 322 -0.77 11.46 7.43
N GLU A 323 0.30 10.88 6.89
CA GLU A 323 1.10 9.82 7.50
C GLU A 323 2.57 9.94 7.08
N GLU A 324 3.45 9.19 7.74
CA GLU A 324 4.85 9.06 7.33
C GLU A 324 5.09 7.74 6.60
N GLY A 325 5.98 7.79 5.61
CA GLY A 325 6.39 6.64 4.81
C GLY A 325 7.78 6.12 5.20
N PRO A 326 8.16 4.90 4.77
CA PRO A 326 9.52 4.41 4.96
C PRO A 326 10.53 5.23 4.14
N GLU A 327 11.67 5.54 4.78
CA GLU A 327 12.77 6.33 4.20
C GLU A 327 13.82 5.49 3.45
N ASN A 328 13.71 4.17 3.46
CA ASN A 328 14.64 3.33 2.70
C ASN A 328 14.00 2.01 2.25
N LEU A 329 14.61 1.39 1.25
CA LEU A 329 14.13 0.17 0.62
C LEU A 329 14.04 -1.01 1.61
N LEU A 330 14.94 -1.10 2.60
CA LEU A 330 14.91 -2.19 3.58
C LEU A 330 13.76 -2.02 4.57
N ALA A 331 13.50 -0.80 5.03
CA ALA A 331 12.36 -0.48 5.87
C ALA A 331 11.05 -0.80 5.14
N PHE A 332 10.96 -0.45 3.86
CA PHE A 332 9.84 -0.83 3.00
C PHE A 332 9.70 -2.36 2.88
N ALA A 333 10.77 -3.07 2.53
CA ALA A 333 10.74 -4.53 2.36
C ALA A 333 10.37 -5.29 3.66
N ARG A 334 10.79 -4.81 4.83
CA ARG A 334 10.39 -5.39 6.12
C ARG A 334 8.90 -5.17 6.41
N ARG A 335 8.37 -3.97 6.12
CA ARG A 335 6.93 -3.70 6.24
C ARG A 335 6.14 -4.59 5.27
N ASP A 336 6.61 -4.69 4.03
CA ASP A 336 6.01 -5.50 2.97
C ASP A 336 6.01 -7.01 3.31
N ARG A 337 7.05 -7.53 3.97
CA ARG A 337 7.09 -8.93 4.45
C ARG A 337 5.97 -9.25 5.45
N ARG A 338 5.59 -8.32 6.33
CA ARG A 338 4.48 -8.49 7.27
C ARG A 338 3.13 -8.50 6.53
N TRP A 339 2.98 -7.58 5.59
CA TRP A 339 1.81 -7.52 4.72
C TRP A 339 1.67 -8.76 3.84
N CYS A 340 2.76 -9.29 3.30
CA CYS A 340 2.78 -10.55 2.57
C CYS A 340 2.17 -11.69 3.37
N GLN A 341 2.58 -11.85 4.63
CA GLN A 341 2.01 -12.87 5.50
C GLN A 341 0.53 -12.65 5.77
N GLY A 342 0.13 -11.43 6.16
CA GLY A 342 -1.27 -11.12 6.44
C GLY A 342 -2.18 -11.34 5.23
N ASN A 343 -1.73 -10.98 4.03
CA ASN A 343 -2.48 -11.21 2.80
C ASN A 343 -2.56 -12.70 2.44
N LEU A 344 -1.45 -13.46 2.56
CA LEU A 344 -1.49 -14.91 2.32
C LEU A 344 -2.37 -15.63 3.35
N GLN A 345 -2.43 -15.15 4.59
CA GLN A 345 -3.32 -15.67 5.64
C GLN A 345 -4.80 -15.55 5.24
N HIS A 346 -5.20 -14.53 4.47
CA HIS A 346 -6.58 -14.34 3.99
C HIS A 346 -7.09 -15.46 3.08
N ILE A 347 -6.24 -16.36 2.57
CA ILE A 347 -6.70 -17.56 1.85
C ILE A 347 -7.71 -18.37 2.68
N ARG A 348 -7.52 -18.38 4.01
CA ARG A 348 -8.39 -19.05 4.99
C ARG A 348 -9.77 -18.40 5.12
N LEU A 349 -9.91 -17.14 4.68
CA LEU A 349 -11.13 -16.33 4.80
C LEU A 349 -11.96 -16.32 3.52
N LEU A 350 -11.43 -16.78 2.39
CA LEU A 350 -12.13 -16.77 1.09
C LEU A 350 -13.48 -17.53 1.16
N GLY A 351 -13.50 -18.66 1.87
CA GLY A 351 -14.68 -19.50 2.05
C GLY A 351 -15.61 -19.04 3.19
N ALA A 352 -15.30 -17.96 3.91
CA ALA A 352 -16.09 -17.57 5.07
C ALA A 352 -17.54 -17.22 4.67
N PRO A 353 -18.56 -17.70 5.42
CA PRO A 353 -19.96 -17.51 5.08
C PRO A 353 -20.39 -16.04 5.24
N GLY A 354 -21.32 -15.62 4.38
CA GLY A 354 -21.92 -14.29 4.42
C GLY A 354 -21.06 -13.15 3.85
N LEU A 355 -19.77 -13.38 3.54
CA LEU A 355 -18.96 -12.37 2.86
C LEU A 355 -19.50 -12.06 1.47
N ARG A 356 -19.46 -10.78 1.06
CA ARG A 356 -19.84 -10.39 -0.30
C ARG A 356 -18.75 -10.78 -1.30
N GLY A 357 -19.14 -11.04 -2.55
CA GLY A 357 -18.20 -11.43 -3.61
C GLY A 357 -17.07 -10.42 -3.82
N TRP A 358 -17.36 -9.13 -3.72
CA TRP A 358 -16.32 -8.09 -3.81
C TRP A 358 -15.31 -8.13 -2.65
N SER A 359 -15.77 -8.38 -1.41
CA SER A 359 -14.86 -8.53 -0.26
C SER A 359 -13.92 -9.72 -0.44
N ARG A 360 -14.42 -10.84 -0.98
CA ARG A 360 -13.57 -11.99 -1.34
C ARG A 360 -12.58 -11.63 -2.44
N PHE A 361 -13.04 -10.89 -3.45
CA PHE A 361 -12.18 -10.43 -4.53
C PHE A 361 -11.02 -9.56 -4.01
N VAL A 362 -11.28 -8.67 -3.04
CA VAL A 362 -10.22 -7.87 -2.38
C VAL A 362 -9.17 -8.77 -1.69
N PHE A 363 -9.58 -9.83 -1.00
CA PHE A 363 -8.63 -10.80 -0.44
C PHE A 363 -7.82 -11.52 -1.52
N VAL A 364 -8.46 -11.93 -2.62
CA VAL A 364 -7.75 -12.52 -3.77
C VAL A 364 -6.74 -11.53 -4.35
N GLN A 365 -7.08 -10.25 -4.46
CA GLN A 365 -6.16 -9.22 -4.93
C GLN A 365 -4.95 -9.07 -3.99
N GLY A 366 -5.18 -9.05 -2.68
CA GLY A 366 -4.11 -9.01 -1.69
C GLY A 366 -3.18 -10.23 -1.74
N ILE A 367 -3.72 -11.43 -1.98
CA ILE A 367 -2.93 -12.65 -2.19
C ILE A 367 -2.11 -12.52 -3.48
N LEU A 368 -2.76 -12.13 -4.59
CA LEU A 368 -2.13 -12.02 -5.90
C LEU A 368 -1.06 -10.94 -5.97
N SER A 369 -1.16 -9.86 -5.20
CA SER A 369 -0.13 -8.81 -5.19
C SER A 369 1.26 -9.31 -4.77
N TYR A 370 1.33 -10.45 -4.07
CA TYR A 370 2.58 -11.11 -3.71
C TYR A 370 2.90 -12.32 -4.60
N LEU A 371 1.89 -13.14 -4.93
CA LEU A 371 2.10 -14.33 -5.78
C LEU A 371 2.50 -13.98 -7.21
N VAL A 372 2.10 -12.81 -7.73
CA VAL A 372 2.46 -12.38 -9.10
C VAL A 372 3.97 -12.18 -9.26
N SER A 373 4.67 -11.69 -8.24
CA SER A 373 6.14 -11.57 -8.27
C SER A 373 6.82 -12.94 -8.39
N VAL A 374 6.28 -13.95 -7.70
CA VAL A 374 6.74 -15.35 -7.82
C VAL A 374 6.40 -15.90 -9.21
N ALA A 375 5.18 -15.67 -9.70
CA ALA A 375 4.74 -16.12 -11.02
C ALA A 375 5.58 -15.50 -12.15
N TRP A 376 5.97 -14.23 -12.04
CA TRP A 376 6.86 -13.60 -13.01
C TRP A 376 8.29 -14.15 -12.93
N GLY A 377 8.83 -14.40 -11.74
CA GLY A 377 10.11 -15.09 -11.59
C GLY A 377 10.09 -16.50 -12.21
N ALA A 378 9.00 -17.25 -11.97
CA ALA A 378 8.77 -18.55 -12.59
C ALA A 378 8.64 -18.44 -14.11
N PHE A 379 7.98 -17.40 -14.62
CA PHE A 379 7.86 -17.14 -16.06
C PHE A 379 9.24 -16.96 -16.70
N LEU A 380 10.15 -16.20 -16.08
CA LEU A 380 11.51 -16.03 -16.57
C LEU A 380 12.28 -17.37 -16.60
N ILE A 381 12.18 -18.17 -15.53
CA ILE A 381 12.85 -19.48 -15.46
C ILE A 381 12.31 -20.42 -16.52
N VAL A 382 10.98 -20.54 -16.64
CA VAL A 382 10.34 -21.42 -17.62
C VAL A 382 10.68 -20.98 -19.05
N SER A 383 10.65 -19.68 -19.35
CA SER A 383 11.00 -19.17 -20.68
C SER A 383 12.46 -19.45 -21.05
N LEU A 384 13.36 -19.37 -20.06
CA LEU A 384 14.76 -19.71 -20.22
C LEU A 384 14.97 -21.22 -20.43
N LEU A 385 14.27 -22.06 -19.66
CA LEU A 385 14.31 -23.51 -19.83
C LEU A 385 13.77 -23.92 -21.20
N ALA A 386 12.61 -23.39 -21.60
CA ALA A 386 12.03 -23.61 -22.93
C ALA A 386 13.03 -23.26 -24.05
N THR A 387 13.77 -22.16 -23.89
CA THR A 387 14.80 -21.76 -24.86
C THR A 387 16.00 -22.70 -24.85
N ALA A 388 16.49 -23.09 -23.66
CA ALA A 388 17.66 -23.96 -23.52
C ALA A 388 17.39 -25.43 -23.92
N THR A 389 16.13 -25.88 -23.83
CA THR A 389 15.70 -27.23 -24.24
C THR A 389 15.05 -27.28 -25.60
N ALA A 390 14.91 -26.13 -26.29
CA ALA A 390 14.38 -26.09 -27.65
C ALA A 390 15.24 -26.98 -28.56
N GLY A 391 14.60 -27.91 -29.27
CA GLY A 391 15.26 -28.73 -30.27
C GLY A 391 15.83 -27.87 -31.40
N ALA A 392 16.81 -28.40 -32.13
CA ALA A 392 17.25 -27.77 -33.38
C ALA A 392 16.03 -27.56 -34.30
N PRO A 393 15.93 -26.40 -35.00
CA PRO A 393 14.79 -26.12 -35.86
C PRO A 393 14.58 -27.25 -36.86
N ASN A 394 13.39 -27.87 -36.81
CA ASN A 394 13.03 -28.94 -37.73
C ASN A 394 12.53 -28.32 -39.04
N TYR A 395 13.42 -28.23 -40.02
CA TYR A 395 13.11 -27.67 -41.33
C TYR A 395 12.20 -28.59 -42.17
N PHE A 396 12.00 -29.85 -41.77
CA PHE A 396 11.19 -30.83 -42.50
C PHE A 396 10.24 -31.57 -41.53
N PRO A 397 9.23 -30.88 -40.97
CA PRO A 397 8.28 -31.46 -40.02
C PRO A 397 7.43 -32.61 -40.59
N ASP A 398 7.16 -32.61 -41.90
CA ASP A 398 6.32 -33.63 -42.54
C ASP A 398 7.12 -34.68 -43.32
N ALA A 399 6.67 -35.94 -43.26
CA ALA A 399 7.22 -37.00 -44.10
C ALA A 399 6.99 -36.66 -45.58
N TYR A 400 8.05 -36.75 -46.40
CA TYR A 400 8.06 -36.43 -47.84
C TYR A 400 8.00 -34.93 -48.19
N GLN A 401 8.32 -34.03 -47.26
CA GLN A 401 8.40 -32.61 -47.53
C GLN A 401 9.61 -32.26 -48.43
N LEU A 402 9.33 -31.68 -49.60
CA LEU A 402 10.34 -31.38 -50.64
C LEU A 402 11.09 -30.05 -50.43
N PHE A 403 10.55 -29.14 -49.61
CA PHE A 403 11.14 -27.82 -49.35
C PHE A 403 11.24 -27.56 -47.84
N PRO A 404 12.35 -26.97 -47.36
CA PRO A 404 12.48 -26.63 -45.95
C PRO A 404 11.44 -25.57 -45.55
N VAL A 405 10.75 -25.78 -44.43
CA VAL A 405 9.99 -24.73 -43.75
C VAL A 405 10.94 -24.04 -42.78
N PHE A 406 11.20 -22.77 -43.03
CA PHE A 406 11.96 -21.95 -42.09
C PHE A 406 11.05 -21.57 -40.92
N PRO A 407 11.49 -21.75 -39.66
CA PRO A 407 10.71 -21.32 -38.51
C PRO A 407 10.39 -19.83 -38.61
N ASP A 408 9.14 -19.47 -38.35
CA ASP A 408 8.71 -18.07 -38.30
C ASP A 408 9.53 -17.28 -37.26
N ASP A 409 9.93 -16.08 -37.63
CA ASP A 409 10.64 -15.17 -36.75
C ASP A 409 9.77 -14.78 -35.53
N LYS A 410 10.13 -15.30 -34.36
CA LYS A 410 9.45 -15.00 -33.08
C LYS A 410 9.58 -13.53 -32.65
N THR A 411 10.39 -12.74 -33.34
CA THR A 411 10.62 -11.32 -33.04
C THR A 411 9.32 -10.52 -32.99
N THR A 412 8.37 -10.79 -33.88
CA THR A 412 7.09 -10.05 -33.89
C THR A 412 6.30 -10.28 -32.60
N GLN A 413 6.20 -11.52 -32.12
CA GLN A 413 5.50 -11.88 -30.90
C GLN A 413 6.22 -11.33 -29.67
N ILE A 414 7.56 -11.42 -29.62
CA ILE A 414 8.38 -10.86 -28.54
C ILE A 414 8.22 -9.34 -28.46
N VAL A 415 8.29 -8.64 -29.59
CA VAL A 415 8.09 -7.19 -29.66
C VAL A 415 6.65 -6.83 -29.28
N ALA A 416 5.65 -7.57 -29.76
CA ALA A 416 4.25 -7.34 -29.39
C ALA A 416 4.00 -7.50 -27.89
N LEU A 417 4.56 -8.55 -27.27
CA LEU A 417 4.49 -8.76 -25.81
C LEU A 417 5.23 -7.65 -25.06
N ALA A 418 6.43 -7.27 -25.50
CA ALA A 418 7.21 -6.20 -24.89
C ALA A 418 6.48 -4.84 -24.97
N CYS A 419 5.91 -4.50 -26.13
CA CYS A 419 5.10 -3.30 -26.32
C CYS A 419 3.81 -3.36 -25.51
N GLY A 420 3.16 -4.52 -25.41
CA GLY A 420 1.94 -4.71 -24.61
C GLY A 420 2.21 -4.51 -23.11
N VAL A 421 3.20 -5.21 -22.56
CA VAL A 421 3.61 -5.07 -21.16
C VAL A 421 4.11 -3.66 -20.85
N GLY A 422 4.98 -3.12 -21.72
CA GLY A 422 5.47 -1.73 -21.61
C GLY A 422 4.32 -0.72 -21.66
N GLY A 423 3.34 -0.94 -22.53
CA GLY A 423 2.13 -0.13 -22.62
C GLY A 423 1.31 -0.17 -21.32
N LEU A 424 1.09 -1.35 -20.75
CA LEU A 424 0.36 -1.49 -19.48
C LEU A 424 1.09 -0.84 -18.29
N LEU A 425 2.43 -0.77 -18.33
CA LEU A 425 3.23 -0.09 -17.31
C LEU A 425 3.24 1.44 -17.48
N LEU A 426 3.35 1.92 -18.72
CA LEU A 426 3.64 3.33 -19.02
C LEU A 426 2.39 4.15 -19.36
N LEU A 427 1.43 3.61 -20.11
CA LEU A 427 0.24 4.35 -20.55
C LEU A 427 -0.59 4.88 -19.37
N PRO A 428 -0.81 4.15 -18.27
CA PRO A 428 -1.46 4.70 -17.08
C PRO A 428 -0.74 5.93 -16.52
N LYS A 429 0.58 5.88 -16.40
CA LYS A 429 1.39 7.00 -15.88
C LYS A 429 1.33 8.20 -16.82
N ILE A 430 1.39 7.97 -18.14
CA ILE A 430 1.25 9.01 -19.15
C ILE A 430 -0.14 9.64 -19.06
N ALA A 431 -1.21 8.83 -18.96
CA ALA A 431 -2.57 9.34 -18.82
C ALA A 431 -2.76 10.19 -17.56
N ILE A 432 -2.17 9.77 -16.42
CA ILE A 432 -2.16 10.55 -15.18
C ILE A 432 -1.41 11.88 -15.36
N LEU A 433 -0.26 11.88 -16.04
CA LEU A 433 0.50 13.09 -16.32
C LEU A 433 -0.29 14.05 -17.22
N LEU A 434 -0.88 13.55 -18.30
CA LEU A 434 -1.73 14.35 -19.21
C LEU A 434 -2.93 14.93 -18.47
N GLU A 435 -3.60 14.13 -17.63
CA GLU A 435 -4.68 14.60 -16.77
C GLU A 435 -4.22 15.70 -15.81
N SER A 436 -3.03 15.56 -15.21
CA SER A 436 -2.49 16.55 -14.28
C SER A 436 -2.17 17.89 -14.97
N ILE A 437 -1.87 17.84 -16.27
CA ILE A 437 -1.60 19.03 -17.08
C ILE A 437 -2.93 19.67 -17.49
N ALA A 438 -3.89 18.87 -17.96
CA ALA A 438 -5.20 19.33 -18.40
C ALA A 438 -6.02 19.96 -17.26
N THR A 439 -5.92 19.41 -16.05
CA THR A 439 -6.61 19.89 -14.84
C THR A 439 -5.81 20.93 -14.05
N ASN A 440 -4.62 21.32 -14.54
CA ASN A 440 -3.66 22.19 -13.86
C ASN A 440 -3.18 21.69 -12.47
N ARG A 441 -3.45 20.43 -12.11
CA ARG A 441 -2.96 19.80 -10.87
C ARG A 441 -1.43 19.81 -10.78
N SER A 442 -0.74 19.69 -11.92
CA SER A 442 0.74 19.76 -12.00
C SER A 442 1.34 21.06 -11.45
N ALA A 443 0.58 22.16 -11.39
CA ALA A 443 1.06 23.42 -10.78
C ALA A 443 1.49 23.24 -9.31
N ALA A 444 0.74 22.43 -8.55
CA ALA A 444 1.05 22.13 -7.15
C ALA A 444 2.24 21.17 -6.97
N PHE A 445 2.73 20.57 -8.07
CA PHE A 445 3.91 19.69 -8.13
C PHE A 445 5.09 20.39 -8.83
N GLY A 446 5.11 21.72 -8.79
CA GLY A 446 6.17 22.54 -9.37
C GLY A 446 6.07 22.75 -10.89
N GLY A 447 4.90 22.51 -11.47
CA GLY A 447 4.57 22.80 -12.87
C GLY A 447 4.82 21.65 -13.83
N ARG A 448 4.28 21.79 -15.06
CA ARG A 448 4.21 20.74 -16.09
C ARG A 448 5.55 20.05 -16.37
N ARG A 449 6.62 20.83 -16.56
CA ARG A 449 7.97 20.30 -16.86
C ARG A 449 8.54 19.51 -15.70
N ARG A 450 8.44 20.07 -14.48
CA ARG A 450 8.96 19.42 -13.27
C ARG A 450 8.22 18.12 -13.03
N SER A 451 6.88 18.12 -13.06
CA SER A 451 6.07 16.90 -12.92
C SER A 451 6.40 15.83 -13.98
N ALA A 452 6.63 16.22 -15.23
CA ALA A 452 7.02 15.25 -16.27
C ALA A 452 8.38 14.59 -15.97
N LEU A 453 9.36 15.39 -15.53
CA LEU A 453 10.66 14.87 -15.09
C LEU A 453 10.52 14.00 -13.83
N SER A 454 9.66 14.38 -12.88
CA SER A 454 9.34 13.57 -11.70
C SER A 454 8.80 12.19 -12.08
N VAL A 455 7.81 12.14 -12.99
CA VAL A 455 7.21 10.87 -13.45
C VAL A 455 8.23 10.01 -14.17
N LEU A 456 9.08 10.61 -15.01
CA LEU A 456 10.15 9.90 -15.70
C LEU A 456 11.17 9.33 -14.71
N SER A 457 11.69 10.17 -13.80
CA SER A 457 12.68 9.76 -12.80
C SER A 457 12.11 8.73 -11.82
N GLU A 458 10.86 8.87 -11.41
CA GLU A 458 10.17 7.88 -10.57
C GLU A 458 10.00 6.55 -11.31
N THR A 459 9.67 6.58 -12.60
CA THR A 459 9.54 5.37 -13.43
C THR A 459 10.87 4.66 -13.60
N LEU A 460 11.95 5.40 -13.86
CA LEU A 460 13.30 4.82 -13.95
C LEU A 460 13.75 4.25 -12.61
N LEU A 461 13.54 4.97 -11.50
CA LEU A 461 13.91 4.52 -10.18
C LEU A 461 13.13 3.27 -9.75
N THR A 462 11.81 3.25 -9.97
CA THR A 462 10.96 2.09 -9.66
C THR A 462 11.28 0.89 -10.55
N ALA A 463 11.63 1.10 -11.83
CA ALA A 463 12.11 0.04 -12.71
C ALA A 463 13.42 -0.58 -12.21
N LEU A 464 14.37 0.23 -11.71
CA LEU A 464 15.61 -0.26 -11.10
C LEU A 464 15.37 -1.00 -9.78
N ILE A 465 14.38 -0.56 -8.99
CA ILE A 465 14.06 -1.19 -7.69
C ILE A 465 13.23 -2.48 -7.88
N ALA A 466 12.45 -2.60 -8.95
CA ALA A 466 11.52 -3.71 -9.16
C ALA A 466 12.16 -5.11 -9.06
N PRO A 467 13.33 -5.40 -9.66
CA PRO A 467 13.98 -6.71 -9.51
C PRO A 467 14.38 -7.01 -8.06
N LEU A 468 14.81 -6.01 -7.28
CA LEU A 468 15.11 -6.20 -5.86
C LEU A 468 13.84 -6.55 -5.07
N MET A 469 12.75 -5.82 -5.34
CA MET A 469 11.46 -6.08 -4.71
C MET A 469 10.91 -7.45 -5.07
N LEU A 470 11.07 -7.89 -6.32
CA LEU A 470 10.74 -9.25 -6.73
C LEU A 470 11.48 -10.27 -5.88
N MET A 471 12.78 -10.10 -5.66
CA MET A 471 13.54 -11.03 -4.85
C MET A 471 13.06 -11.03 -3.40
N TYR A 472 12.86 -9.85 -2.80
CA TYR A 472 12.35 -9.74 -1.43
C TYR A 472 10.96 -10.35 -1.26
N GLN A 473 10.05 -10.12 -2.20
CA GLN A 473 8.69 -10.67 -2.18
C GLN A 473 8.69 -12.18 -2.44
N THR A 474 9.52 -12.66 -3.36
CA THR A 474 9.68 -14.11 -3.60
C THR A 474 10.17 -14.81 -2.35
N ARG A 475 11.17 -14.24 -1.67
CA ARG A 475 11.65 -14.73 -0.38
C ARG A 475 10.53 -14.68 0.68
N ALA A 476 9.78 -13.58 0.75
CA ALA A 476 8.69 -13.42 1.71
C ALA A 476 7.61 -14.51 1.55
N VAL A 477 7.17 -14.76 0.31
CA VAL A 477 6.21 -15.82 -0.02
C VAL A 477 6.79 -17.19 0.36
N ALA A 478 8.03 -17.48 -0.05
CA ALA A 478 8.68 -18.76 0.26
C ALA A 478 8.78 -19.01 1.77
N GLU A 479 9.12 -17.99 2.56
CA GLU A 479 9.18 -18.09 4.02
C GLU A 479 7.79 -18.39 4.62
N VAL A 480 6.75 -17.66 4.21
CA VAL A 480 5.37 -17.89 4.71
C VAL A 480 4.87 -19.29 4.34
N VAL A 481 5.03 -19.71 3.09
CA VAL A 481 4.62 -21.05 2.63
C VAL A 481 5.41 -22.16 3.33
N SER A 482 6.67 -21.89 3.70
CA SER A 482 7.50 -22.82 4.49
C SER A 482 7.16 -22.84 5.99
N GLY A 483 6.11 -22.14 6.43
CA GLY A 483 5.71 -22.09 7.84
C GLY A 483 6.53 -21.13 8.71
N ARG A 484 7.36 -20.27 8.13
CA ARG A 484 8.14 -19.28 8.89
C ARG A 484 7.30 -18.04 9.19
N ASP A 485 6.96 -17.87 10.46
CA ASP A 485 6.31 -16.66 10.96
C ASP A 485 7.30 -15.48 10.92
N GLY A 486 6.86 -14.37 10.31
CA GLY A 486 7.62 -13.12 10.32
C GLY A 486 7.55 -12.39 11.66
N GLY A 487 6.62 -12.77 12.55
CA GLY A 487 6.42 -12.15 13.84
C GLY A 487 6.08 -10.65 13.73
N TRP A 488 6.38 -9.90 14.78
CA TRP A 488 6.29 -8.44 14.79
C TRP A 488 7.53 -7.86 15.44
N PRO A 489 8.68 -7.90 14.75
CA PRO A 489 9.88 -7.29 15.29
C PRO A 489 9.61 -5.80 15.56
N ALA A 490 10.19 -5.29 16.65
CA ALA A 490 10.14 -3.87 16.96
C ALA A 490 10.56 -3.09 15.72
N THR A 491 9.70 -2.18 15.27
CA THR A 491 10.04 -1.37 14.10
C THR A 491 11.10 -0.39 14.56
N ALA A 492 12.36 -0.61 14.19
CA ALA A 492 13.41 0.40 14.35
C ALA A 492 13.04 1.57 13.43
N ARG A 493 12.35 2.57 13.98
CA ARG A 493 12.00 3.82 13.31
C ARG A 493 13.16 4.80 13.52
N GLY A 494 13.48 5.58 12.49
CA GLY A 494 14.72 6.37 12.43
C GLY A 494 15.89 5.69 11.70
N GLU A 495 15.65 4.58 11.00
CA GLU A 495 16.61 4.03 10.03
C GLU A 495 16.74 4.97 8.83
N GLY A 496 17.51 6.04 9.01
CA GLY A 496 17.81 7.02 7.97
C GLY A 496 18.76 6.46 6.91
N ARG A 497 19.90 7.12 6.78
CA ARG A 497 20.93 6.81 5.77
C ARG A 497 21.58 5.45 6.01
N LEU A 498 21.51 4.55 5.01
CA LEU A 498 22.20 3.26 4.99
C LEU A 498 23.62 3.40 4.42
N SER A 499 24.57 2.68 5.02
CA SER A 499 25.92 2.57 4.48
C SER A 499 25.98 1.56 3.32
N LEU A 500 27.03 1.60 2.51
CA LEU A 500 27.28 0.58 1.49
C LEU A 500 27.47 -0.82 2.11
N ALA A 501 28.00 -0.90 3.33
CA ALA A 501 28.13 -2.16 4.05
C ALA A 501 26.76 -2.76 4.41
N ASP A 502 25.80 -1.91 4.79
CA ASP A 502 24.41 -2.34 5.04
C ASP A 502 23.73 -2.79 3.75
N GLY A 503 23.94 -2.04 2.65
CA GLY A 503 23.51 -2.42 1.31
C GLY A 503 24.08 -3.78 0.88
N TRP A 504 25.37 -4.04 1.10
CA TRP A 504 26.00 -5.33 0.81
C TRP A 504 25.41 -6.46 1.66
N ARG A 505 25.29 -6.25 2.98
CA ARG A 505 24.73 -7.26 3.89
C ARG A 505 23.31 -7.66 3.50
N ALA A 506 22.49 -6.69 3.11
CA ALA A 506 21.09 -6.90 2.73
C ALA A 506 20.92 -7.40 1.29
N GLY A 507 21.81 -7.03 0.37
CA GLY A 507 21.70 -7.26 -1.07
C GLY A 507 22.60 -8.37 -1.64
N ARG A 508 23.62 -8.86 -0.92
CA ARG A 508 24.61 -9.83 -1.45
C ARG A 508 24.00 -11.08 -2.07
N TRP A 509 22.91 -11.60 -1.51
CA TRP A 509 22.23 -12.79 -2.04
C TRP A 509 21.50 -12.48 -3.35
N ILE A 510 20.99 -11.25 -3.53
CA ILE A 510 20.41 -10.77 -4.79
C ILE A 510 21.50 -10.65 -5.85
N VAL A 511 22.67 -10.12 -5.48
CA VAL A 511 23.84 -10.04 -6.37
C VAL A 511 24.27 -11.42 -6.85
N LEU A 512 24.40 -12.39 -5.94
CA LEU A 512 24.79 -13.76 -6.30
C LEU A 512 23.81 -14.39 -7.29
N ILE A 513 22.51 -14.21 -7.08
CA ILE A 513 21.50 -14.70 -8.03
C ILE A 513 21.58 -13.95 -9.36
N GLY A 514 21.75 -12.63 -9.34
CA GLY A 514 21.88 -11.83 -10.56
C GLY A 514 23.10 -12.23 -11.39
N LEU A 515 24.24 -12.48 -10.74
CA LEU A 515 25.46 -12.98 -11.38
C LEU A 515 25.28 -14.41 -11.91
N ALA A 516 24.70 -15.31 -11.11
CA ALA A 516 24.45 -16.69 -11.52
C ALA A 516 23.50 -16.76 -12.73
N THR A 517 22.40 -16.00 -12.70
CA THR A 517 21.47 -15.89 -13.83
C THR A 517 22.15 -15.31 -15.06
N SER A 518 22.95 -14.25 -14.91
CA SER A 518 23.69 -13.65 -16.03
C SER A 518 24.68 -14.64 -16.66
N ALA A 519 25.44 -15.36 -15.83
CA ALA A 519 26.38 -16.38 -16.30
C ALA A 519 25.65 -17.52 -17.00
N PHE A 520 24.57 -18.04 -16.40
CA PHE A 520 23.78 -19.11 -17.00
C PHE A 520 23.24 -18.69 -18.37
N VAL A 521 22.63 -17.51 -18.48
CA VAL A 521 22.08 -17.01 -19.76
C VAL A 521 23.18 -16.81 -20.79
N PHE A 522 24.33 -16.26 -20.39
CA PHE A 522 25.46 -16.08 -21.28
C PHE A 522 25.94 -17.40 -21.91
N PHE A 523 25.95 -18.50 -21.16
CA PHE A 523 26.37 -19.81 -21.67
C PHE A 523 25.25 -20.62 -22.33
N ALA A 524 24.01 -20.53 -21.84
CA ALA A 524 22.90 -21.38 -22.29
C ALA A 524 22.03 -20.74 -23.37
N ALA A 525 21.88 -19.41 -23.36
CA ALA A 525 21.01 -18.67 -24.26
C ALA A 525 21.55 -17.24 -24.50
N PRO A 526 22.71 -17.08 -25.16
CA PRO A 526 23.39 -15.79 -25.31
C PRO A 526 22.52 -14.71 -25.99
N ASP A 527 21.60 -15.10 -26.86
CA ASP A 527 20.65 -14.20 -27.53
C ASP A 527 19.70 -13.49 -26.56
N LEU A 528 19.49 -14.05 -25.36
CA LEU A 528 18.63 -13.48 -24.32
C LEU A 528 19.37 -12.54 -23.36
N VAL A 529 20.70 -12.41 -23.46
CA VAL A 529 21.50 -11.59 -22.54
C VAL A 529 20.99 -10.15 -22.48
N LEU A 530 20.82 -9.50 -23.64
CA LEU A 530 20.36 -8.12 -23.72
C LEU A 530 18.97 -7.92 -23.12
N TRP A 531 18.08 -8.90 -23.29
CA TRP A 531 16.71 -8.87 -22.79
C TRP A 531 16.61 -9.03 -21.27
N LEU A 532 17.59 -9.70 -20.65
CA LEU A 532 17.63 -9.90 -19.20
C LEU A 532 18.41 -8.81 -18.46
N LEU A 533 19.15 -7.93 -19.15
CA LEU A 533 19.85 -6.80 -18.51
C LEU A 533 18.96 -5.93 -17.62
N PRO A 534 17.72 -5.56 -18.00
CA PRO A 534 16.84 -4.78 -17.12
C PRO A 534 16.52 -5.46 -15.79
N VAL A 535 16.74 -6.77 -15.67
CA VAL A 535 16.52 -7.56 -14.45
C VAL A 535 17.84 -7.82 -13.73
N THR A 536 18.85 -8.33 -14.42
CA THR A 536 20.10 -8.76 -13.81
C THR A 536 21.00 -7.60 -13.42
N VAL A 537 21.04 -6.51 -14.19
CA VAL A 537 21.86 -5.33 -13.86
C VAL A 537 21.41 -4.70 -12.54
N PRO A 538 20.11 -4.43 -12.29
CA PRO A 538 19.70 -3.93 -10.99
C PRO A 538 19.96 -4.92 -9.85
N MET A 539 19.81 -6.22 -10.07
CA MET A 539 20.14 -7.24 -9.07
C MET A 539 21.62 -7.21 -8.68
N ILE A 540 22.52 -7.08 -9.65
CA ILE A 540 23.97 -6.97 -9.41
C ILE A 540 24.30 -5.65 -8.69
N LEU A 541 23.60 -4.57 -9.05
CA LEU A 541 23.74 -3.25 -8.41
C LEU A 541 22.96 -3.12 -7.09
N ALA A 542 22.33 -4.19 -6.59
CA ALA A 542 21.43 -4.11 -5.43
C ALA A 542 22.06 -3.43 -4.20
N PRO A 543 23.33 -3.69 -3.80
CA PRO A 543 23.96 -3.00 -2.67
C PRO A 543 24.03 -1.48 -2.86
N LEU A 544 24.35 -1.03 -4.07
CA LEU A 544 24.44 0.39 -4.41
C LEU A 544 23.05 1.03 -4.41
N LEU A 545 22.05 0.36 -5.00
CA LEU A 545 20.68 0.85 -5.04
C LEU A 545 20.08 0.95 -3.63
N ILE A 546 20.26 -0.07 -2.79
CA ILE A 546 19.79 -0.07 -1.39
C ILE A 546 20.40 1.11 -0.61
N ALA A 547 21.72 1.30 -0.73
CA ALA A 547 22.41 2.34 0.02
C ALA A 547 22.09 3.74 -0.52
N THR A 548 22.32 4.00 -1.81
CA THR A 548 22.22 5.36 -2.36
C THR A 548 20.81 5.92 -2.38
N THR A 549 19.79 5.07 -2.54
CA THR A 549 18.40 5.52 -2.49
C THR A 549 17.95 5.91 -1.08
N SER A 550 18.64 5.44 -0.03
CA SER A 550 18.40 5.86 1.37
C SER A 550 19.07 7.20 1.72
N TRP A 551 19.83 7.80 0.80
CA TRP A 551 20.50 9.08 1.06
C TRP A 551 19.56 10.24 0.78
N SER A 552 19.76 11.37 1.46
CA SER A 552 18.96 12.58 1.24
C SER A 552 19.05 13.03 -0.22
N GLY A 553 17.90 13.28 -0.85
CA GLY A 553 17.86 13.59 -2.27
C GLY A 553 16.44 13.77 -2.81
N GLY A 554 16.33 14.15 -4.09
CA GLY A 554 15.03 14.19 -4.77
C GLY A 554 14.12 15.38 -4.42
N GLY A 555 14.55 16.31 -3.55
CA GLY A 555 13.73 17.49 -3.18
C GLY A 555 13.35 18.38 -4.37
N TRP A 556 14.22 18.52 -5.36
CA TRP A 556 13.85 19.19 -6.62
C TRP A 556 12.96 18.30 -7.48
N LEU A 557 13.37 17.10 -7.89
CA LEU A 557 12.55 16.29 -8.81
C LEU A 557 11.18 15.91 -8.25
N PHE A 558 11.09 15.44 -7.01
CA PHE A 558 9.88 14.84 -6.46
C PHE A 558 9.09 15.82 -5.60
N ALA A 559 8.79 17.00 -6.13
CA ALA A 559 8.03 18.02 -5.43
C ALA A 559 6.60 17.56 -5.15
N VAL A 560 6.08 17.85 -3.96
CA VAL A 560 4.67 17.64 -3.61
C VAL A 560 4.06 18.93 -3.06
N PRO A 561 2.72 19.07 -3.07
CA PRO A 561 2.04 20.25 -2.54
C PRO A 561 2.50 20.70 -1.14
N GLU A 562 2.77 19.75 -0.24
CA GLU A 562 3.21 20.01 1.14
C GLU A 562 4.57 20.68 1.26
N ASP A 563 5.39 20.65 0.21
CA ASP A 563 6.68 21.37 0.21
C ASP A 563 6.50 22.88 0.06
N THR A 564 5.38 23.30 -0.54
CA THR A 564 5.10 24.72 -0.85
C THR A 564 4.02 25.30 0.04
N ALA A 565 3.04 24.50 0.43
CA ALA A 565 1.95 24.87 1.32
C ALA A 565 1.85 23.82 2.43
N LEU A 566 2.68 24.00 3.46
CA LEU A 566 2.70 23.09 4.61
C LEU A 566 1.41 23.24 5.40
N SER A 567 0.71 22.13 5.65
CA SER A 567 -0.50 22.14 6.48
C SER A 567 -0.21 22.70 7.89
N PRO A 568 -1.11 23.53 8.47
CA PRO A 568 -0.95 24.06 9.82
C PRO A 568 -0.72 22.98 10.89
N VAL A 569 -1.35 21.80 10.76
CA VAL A 569 -1.18 20.71 11.74
C VAL A 569 0.23 20.13 11.65
N ILE A 570 0.79 19.99 10.45
CA ILE A 570 2.17 19.52 10.25
C ILE A 570 3.17 20.57 10.75
N ALA A 571 2.94 21.84 10.43
CA ALA A 571 3.77 22.93 10.94
C ALA A 571 3.73 23.00 12.48
N GLY A 572 2.55 22.79 13.07
CA GLY A 572 2.36 22.75 14.52
C GLY A 572 3.04 21.56 15.19
N TYR A 573 3.09 20.40 14.52
CA TYR A 573 3.84 19.23 14.94
C TYR A 573 5.35 19.49 14.90
N ARG A 574 5.89 19.97 13.78
CA ARG A 574 7.32 20.26 13.62
C ARG A 574 7.83 21.27 14.65
N ARG A 575 7.08 22.36 14.88
CA ARG A 575 7.44 23.35 15.90
C ARG A 575 7.54 22.74 17.31
N ARG A 576 6.63 21.82 17.66
CA ARG A 576 6.65 21.16 18.97
C ARG A 576 7.85 20.24 19.11
N LEU A 577 8.17 19.48 18.06
CA LEU A 577 9.39 18.67 18.06
C LEU A 577 10.67 19.51 18.25
N ASP A 578 10.73 20.69 17.65
CA ASP A 578 11.90 21.57 17.80
C ASP A 578 11.98 22.20 19.21
N ILE A 579 10.84 22.43 19.88
CA ILE A 579 10.78 22.90 21.27
C ILE A 579 11.19 21.79 22.24
N ASP A 580 10.72 20.56 22.00
CA ASP A 580 10.97 19.40 22.86
C ASP A 580 12.31 18.70 22.53
N ARG A 581 13.07 19.20 21.54
CA ARG A 581 14.46 18.79 21.31
C ARG A 581 15.29 19.27 22.49
N PRO A 582 15.92 18.37 23.28
CA PRO A 582 16.91 18.81 24.25
C PRO A 582 18.01 19.57 23.50
N ALA A 583 18.46 20.70 24.08
CA ALA A 583 19.56 21.49 23.53
C ALA A 583 20.72 20.59 23.08
N GLU A 584 21.24 20.83 21.86
CA GLU A 584 22.32 20.04 21.27
C GLU A 584 23.44 19.81 22.30
N GLY A 585 23.63 18.55 22.71
CA GLY A 585 24.57 18.19 23.78
C GLY A 585 24.24 16.89 24.52
N VAL A 586 23.01 16.39 24.45
CA VAL A 586 22.68 15.04 24.94
C VAL A 586 22.60 14.10 23.76
N ALA A 587 23.64 13.29 23.57
CA ALA A 587 23.63 12.19 22.62
C ALA A 587 22.34 11.38 22.82
N HIS A 588 21.57 11.17 21.75
CA HIS A 588 20.73 9.98 21.67
C HIS A 588 21.67 8.79 21.70
N GLY A 589 22.04 8.39 22.91
CA GLY A 589 22.64 7.11 23.17
C GLY A 589 21.70 6.08 22.56
N ALA A 590 22.27 5.26 21.70
CA ALA A 590 21.69 3.97 21.36
C ALA A 590 21.11 3.38 22.64
N ILE A 591 19.77 3.32 22.75
CA ILE A 591 19.13 2.48 23.74
C ILE A 591 19.68 1.09 23.43
N ALA A 592 20.48 0.60 24.38
CA ALA A 592 21.35 -0.54 24.20
C ALA A 592 20.56 -1.72 23.65
N ARG A 593 21.00 -2.22 22.50
CA ARG A 593 20.63 -3.53 21.99
C ARG A 593 21.19 -4.56 22.99
N SER A 594 20.33 -5.16 23.81
CA SER A 594 20.64 -6.49 24.34
C SER A 594 20.48 -7.49 23.20
N ALA A 595 21.46 -8.40 23.11
CA ALA A 595 21.72 -9.34 22.02
C ALA A 595 20.52 -10.12 21.46
#